data_AF-A0A523HY19-F1
#
_entry.id   AF-A0A523HY19-F1
#
_cell.length_a   1.000
_cell.length_b   1.000
_cell.length_c   1.000
_cell.angle_alpha   90.00
_cell.angle_beta   90.00
_cell.angle_gamma   90.00
#
_symmetry.space_group_name_H-M   'P 1'
#
loop_
_entity.id
_entity.type
_entity.pdbx_description
1 polymer ?
#
loop_
_entity_poly.entity_id
_entity_poly.type
_entity_poly.pdbx_seq_one_letter_code
_entity_poly.pdbx_strand_id
1 'polypeptide(L)'
;MRKIILTVCFIFAWVGAFKAHDLFLKLDTFFLKPNTNASIVLFNGTFEKSENSITRDRMVDVSIVGPERQRSHPDTSHWRDVDTQTVLDIQTGEAGTYVVGVSTAARMIELSAKDFNDYLKHDGVLDILDQRRLKNELTQDATERYSKHVKAIIQVGQKHSGAFSARLEYPAELIPLQNPYDLKRGENLEVLFLKDGKPIANQPIYASYKGFHRHDDAGGHAEAIQLRTNENGVAKFQLAASGQWYIRLIHMQEVEDDEADYESNWATLTFEVQ
;
A
#
# COMPACT_ATOMS: atom_id res chain seq x y z
N MET A 1 -11.61 -29.40 54.69
CA MET A 1 -10.49 -28.76 53.97
C MET A 1 -10.77 -28.86 52.47
N ARG A 2 -11.23 -27.78 51.83
CA ARG A 2 -11.48 -27.73 50.38
C ARG A 2 -10.35 -26.90 49.76
N LYS A 3 -9.54 -27.53 48.90
CA LYS A 3 -8.46 -26.85 48.17
C LYS A 3 -9.09 -26.11 46.99
N ILE A 4 -9.01 -24.78 46.99
CA ILE A 4 -9.34 -23.93 45.85
C ILE A 4 -8.10 -23.94 44.95
N ILE A 5 -8.22 -24.52 43.76
CA ILE A 5 -7.20 -24.45 42.72
C ILE A 5 -7.48 -23.16 41.94
N LEU A 6 -6.66 -22.14 42.14
CA LEU A 6 -6.63 -20.97 41.26
C LEU A 6 -5.90 -21.38 39.97
N THR A 7 -6.66 -21.55 38.90
CA THR A 7 -6.11 -21.60 37.54
C THR A 7 -5.77 -20.19 37.12
N VAL A 8 -4.48 -19.85 37.13
CA VAL A 8 -3.97 -18.60 36.55
C VAL A 8 -3.89 -18.81 35.03
N CYS A 9 -4.85 -18.25 34.29
CA CYS A 9 -4.75 -18.13 32.84
C CYS A 9 -3.71 -17.06 32.51
N PHE A 10 -2.51 -17.49 32.08
CA PHE A 10 -1.57 -16.61 31.41
C PHE A 10 -2.13 -16.25 30.04
N ILE A 11 -2.75 -15.07 29.92
CA ILE A 11 -2.99 -14.43 28.63
C ILE A 11 -1.62 -13.98 28.13
N PHE A 12 -1.05 -14.72 27.17
CA PHE A 12 0.12 -14.29 26.43
C PHE A 12 -0.32 -13.13 25.52
N ALA A 13 -0.23 -11.90 26.03
CA ALA A 13 -0.26 -10.72 25.18
C ALA A 13 1.00 -10.76 24.31
N TRP A 14 0.84 -11.20 23.06
CA TRP A 14 1.89 -11.13 22.06
C TRP A 14 2.07 -9.65 21.73
N VAL A 15 2.99 -8.98 22.43
CA VAL A 15 3.45 -7.63 22.08
C VAL A 15 4.35 -7.79 20.87
N GLY A 16 3.75 -8.01 19.70
CA GLY A 16 4.44 -7.92 18.43
C GLY A 16 4.87 -6.47 18.25
N ALA A 17 6.17 -6.24 18.11
CA ALA A 17 6.66 -4.94 17.67
C ALA A 17 6.00 -4.64 16.31
N PHE A 18 5.12 -3.65 16.27
CA PHE A 18 4.47 -3.13 15.06
C PHE A 18 5.58 -2.66 14.11
N LYS A 19 5.96 -3.54 13.18
CA LYS A 19 6.84 -3.21 12.07
C LYS A 19 5.95 -2.90 10.87
N ALA A 20 6.30 -1.85 10.15
CA ALA A 20 5.55 -1.31 9.01
C ALA A 20 4.83 -2.41 8.21
N HIS A 21 3.51 -2.27 8.09
CA HIS A 21 2.64 -3.28 7.49
C HIS A 21 2.21 -2.90 6.07
N ASP A 22 2.97 -2.12 5.31
CA ASP A 22 2.55 -1.77 3.96
C ASP A 22 2.35 -3.02 3.08
N LEU A 23 1.46 -2.90 2.10
CA LEU A 23 1.22 -3.94 1.12
C LEU A 23 1.77 -3.47 -0.23
N PHE A 24 2.50 -4.32 -0.95
CA PHE A 24 3.09 -3.96 -2.25
C PHE A 24 2.93 -5.10 -3.25
N LEU A 25 2.58 -4.78 -4.49
CA LEU A 25 2.82 -5.67 -5.62
C LEU A 25 4.24 -5.40 -6.16
N LYS A 26 5.05 -6.44 -6.31
CA LYS A 26 6.46 -6.33 -6.72
C LYS A 26 6.83 -7.37 -7.75
N LEU A 27 7.87 -7.08 -8.52
CA LEU A 27 8.52 -8.00 -9.44
C LEU A 27 10.04 -7.86 -9.27
N ASP A 28 10.81 -8.85 -9.74
CA ASP A 28 12.26 -8.72 -9.86
C ASP A 28 12.63 -7.59 -10.83
N THR A 29 11.86 -7.48 -11.91
CA THR A 29 11.84 -6.33 -12.81
C THR A 29 10.43 -6.07 -13.30
N PHE A 30 10.08 -4.80 -13.51
CA PHE A 30 8.80 -4.39 -14.08
C PHE A 30 8.85 -4.29 -15.62
N PHE A 31 9.97 -4.67 -16.25
CA PHE A 31 10.13 -4.76 -17.70
C PHE A 31 10.10 -6.24 -18.14
N LEU A 32 8.98 -6.66 -18.73
CA LEU A 32 8.74 -8.04 -19.14
C LEU A 32 8.73 -8.20 -20.66
N LYS A 33 8.90 -9.44 -21.13
CA LYS A 33 8.76 -9.78 -22.55
C LYS A 33 7.29 -10.14 -22.86
N PRO A 34 6.80 -9.92 -24.09
CA PRO A 34 5.50 -10.41 -24.51
C PRO A 34 5.44 -11.95 -24.52
N ASN A 35 4.28 -12.53 -24.22
CA ASN A 35 4.01 -13.97 -24.29
C ASN A 35 4.95 -14.86 -23.45
N THR A 36 5.35 -14.39 -22.26
CA THR A 36 6.24 -15.13 -21.34
C THR A 36 5.63 -15.26 -19.95
N ASN A 37 6.03 -16.30 -19.22
CA ASN A 37 5.67 -16.44 -17.82
C ASN A 37 6.43 -15.44 -16.95
N ALA A 38 5.74 -14.87 -15.97
CA ALA A 38 6.30 -14.01 -14.94
C ALA A 38 5.56 -14.23 -13.61
N SER A 39 6.16 -13.76 -12.52
CA SER A 39 5.53 -13.79 -11.21
C SER A 39 5.45 -12.37 -10.64
N ILE A 40 4.29 -12.03 -10.08
CA ILE A 40 4.07 -10.82 -9.32
C ILE A 40 3.93 -11.23 -7.86
N VAL A 41 4.68 -10.59 -6.98
CA VAL A 41 4.68 -10.92 -5.56
C VAL A 41 3.96 -9.85 -4.76
N LEU A 42 3.00 -10.26 -3.95
CA LEU A 42 2.32 -9.45 -2.96
C LEU A 42 3.09 -9.54 -1.63
N PHE A 43 3.82 -8.47 -1.30
CA PHE A 43 4.56 -8.31 -0.06
C PHE A 43 3.67 -7.64 0.99
N ASN A 44 3.67 -8.16 2.23
CA ASN A 44 3.11 -7.49 3.40
C ASN A 44 4.23 -7.23 4.41
N GLY A 45 4.61 -5.97 4.61
CA GLY A 45 5.76 -5.59 5.42
C GLY A 45 6.40 -4.30 4.91
N THR A 46 7.73 -4.25 4.94
CA THR A 46 8.48 -3.16 4.30
C THR A 46 8.63 -3.43 2.81
N PHE A 47 9.10 -2.43 2.04
CA PHE A 47 9.41 -2.66 0.64
C PHE A 47 10.43 -3.79 0.47
N GLU A 48 11.34 -4.02 1.42
CA GLU A 48 12.45 -4.96 1.25
C GLU A 48 12.22 -6.33 1.88
N LYS A 49 11.23 -6.47 2.77
CA LYS A 49 10.98 -7.71 3.48
C LYS A 49 9.49 -7.93 3.71
N SER A 50 9.01 -9.09 3.24
CA SER A 50 7.67 -9.59 3.57
C SER A 50 7.69 -10.33 4.91
N GLU A 51 6.69 -10.07 5.74
CA GLU A 51 6.55 -10.62 7.09
C GLU A 51 5.56 -11.80 7.13
N ASN A 52 4.54 -11.78 6.29
CA ASN A 52 3.55 -12.86 6.17
C ASN A 52 2.81 -12.80 4.82
N SER A 53 2.27 -13.95 4.40
CA SER A 53 1.41 -14.05 3.23
C SER A 53 0.03 -13.42 3.46
N ILE A 54 -0.64 -13.06 2.36
CA ILE A 54 -2.04 -12.62 2.33
C ILE A 54 -2.90 -13.75 1.77
N THR A 55 -3.81 -14.24 2.59
CA THR A 55 -4.73 -15.31 2.18
C THR A 55 -5.74 -14.79 1.15
N ARG A 56 -6.14 -15.65 0.22
CA ARG A 56 -6.99 -15.28 -0.93
C ARG A 56 -8.39 -14.79 -0.50
N ASP A 57 -8.92 -15.32 0.60
CA ASP A 57 -10.22 -14.88 1.17
C ASP A 57 -10.22 -13.41 1.58
N ARG A 58 -9.05 -12.81 1.82
CA ARG A 58 -8.93 -11.38 2.08
C ARG A 58 -8.99 -10.53 0.82
N MET A 59 -8.78 -11.09 -0.36
CA MET A 59 -8.70 -10.30 -1.60
C MET A 59 -10.11 -10.14 -2.17
N VAL A 60 -10.70 -8.96 -1.97
CA VAL A 60 -12.05 -8.65 -2.51
C VAL A 60 -12.01 -8.36 -4.00
N ASP A 61 -10.86 -7.92 -4.52
CA ASP A 61 -10.61 -7.83 -5.95
C ASP A 61 -9.14 -8.09 -6.26
N VAL A 62 -8.92 -8.78 -7.38
CA VAL A 62 -7.64 -8.83 -8.08
C VAL A 62 -7.91 -8.49 -9.53
N SER A 63 -7.17 -7.53 -10.08
CA SER A 63 -7.39 -7.05 -11.44
C SER A 63 -6.10 -6.91 -12.23
N ILE A 64 -6.15 -7.30 -13.49
CA ILE A 64 -5.12 -7.02 -14.50
C ILE A 64 -5.79 -6.25 -15.63
N VAL A 65 -5.31 -5.03 -15.88
CA VAL A 65 -5.73 -4.18 -17.00
C VAL A 65 -4.65 -4.18 -18.06
N GLY A 66 -5.01 -4.67 -19.25
CA GLY A 66 -4.13 -4.77 -20.40
C GLY A 66 -4.02 -3.49 -21.24
N PRO A 67 -3.22 -3.52 -22.32
CA PRO A 67 -2.88 -2.36 -23.12
C PRO A 67 -4.07 -1.71 -23.82
N GLU A 68 -5.08 -2.51 -24.16
CA GLU A 68 -6.34 -2.08 -24.78
C GLU A 68 -7.40 -1.75 -23.71
N ARG A 69 -6.97 -1.56 -22.45
CA ARG A 69 -7.79 -1.23 -21.28
C ARG A 69 -8.83 -2.29 -20.92
N GLN A 70 -8.66 -3.52 -21.41
CA GLN A 70 -9.45 -4.67 -20.98
C GLN A 70 -9.07 -5.04 -19.54
N ARG A 71 -10.05 -5.11 -18.64
CA ARG A 71 -9.88 -5.59 -17.27
C ARG A 71 -10.18 -7.08 -17.22
N SER A 72 -9.32 -7.83 -16.54
CA SER A 72 -9.50 -9.26 -16.29
C SER A 72 -9.19 -9.56 -14.82
N HIS A 73 -9.74 -10.67 -14.32
CA HIS A 73 -9.52 -11.14 -12.96
C HIS A 73 -8.81 -12.49 -13.05
N PRO A 74 -7.56 -12.62 -12.56
CA PRO A 74 -6.83 -13.88 -12.62
C PRO A 74 -7.48 -14.92 -11.71
N ASP A 75 -7.43 -16.19 -12.14
CA ASP A 75 -7.97 -17.30 -11.35
C ASP A 75 -7.21 -17.46 -10.03
N THR A 76 -7.94 -17.83 -8.98
CA THR A 76 -7.37 -18.21 -7.67
C THR A 76 -6.29 -19.29 -7.78
N SER A 77 -6.34 -20.19 -8.77
CA SER A 77 -5.35 -21.24 -9.00
C SER A 77 -3.99 -20.72 -9.47
N HIS A 78 -3.92 -19.47 -9.93
CA HIS A 78 -2.66 -18.82 -10.31
C HIS A 78 -1.92 -18.23 -9.11
N TRP A 79 -2.53 -18.28 -7.92
CA TRP A 79 -1.93 -17.80 -6.70
C TRP A 79 -1.35 -18.95 -5.87
N ARG A 80 -0.18 -18.71 -5.28
CA ARG A 80 0.48 -19.62 -4.35
C ARG A 80 1.15 -18.85 -3.22
N ASP A 81 1.32 -19.50 -2.08
CA ASP A 81 2.14 -18.96 -0.99
C ASP A 81 3.54 -19.57 -1.04
N VAL A 82 4.56 -18.72 -0.88
CA VAL A 82 5.96 -19.13 -0.74
C VAL A 82 6.53 -18.40 0.45
N ASP A 83 6.89 -19.14 1.49
CA ASP A 83 7.36 -18.59 2.77
C ASP A 83 6.40 -17.52 3.32
N THR A 84 6.83 -16.26 3.35
CA THR A 84 6.07 -15.10 3.83
C THR A 84 5.44 -14.28 2.69
N GLN A 85 5.39 -14.82 1.48
CA GLN A 85 4.97 -14.10 0.27
C GLN A 85 3.75 -14.77 -0.36
N THR A 86 2.87 -13.95 -0.94
CA THR A 86 1.79 -14.43 -1.80
C THR A 86 2.13 -14.08 -3.24
N VAL A 87 2.24 -15.09 -4.10
CA VAL A 87 2.74 -14.96 -5.47
C VAL A 87 1.61 -15.23 -6.46
N LEU A 88 1.44 -14.32 -7.41
CA LEU A 88 0.59 -14.47 -8.58
C LEU A 88 1.46 -14.83 -9.79
N ASP A 89 1.26 -16.02 -10.34
CA ASP A 89 1.87 -16.41 -11.60
C ASP A 89 1.00 -15.89 -12.77
N ILE A 90 1.64 -15.23 -13.74
CA ILE A 90 0.98 -14.69 -14.93
C ILE A 90 1.69 -15.15 -16.19
N GLN A 91 0.95 -15.17 -17.29
CA GLN A 91 1.52 -15.14 -18.63
C GLN A 91 1.26 -13.76 -19.22
N THR A 92 2.32 -13.06 -19.63
CA THR A 92 2.19 -11.75 -20.26
C THR A 92 1.52 -11.89 -21.64
N GLY A 93 0.72 -10.90 -22.02
CA GLY A 93 0.08 -10.86 -23.33
C GLY A 93 0.87 -10.03 -24.35
N GLU A 94 0.12 -9.33 -25.19
CA GLU A 94 0.61 -8.36 -26.18
C GLU A 94 1.46 -7.25 -25.56
N ALA A 95 2.33 -6.65 -26.38
CA ALA A 95 3.17 -5.54 -25.95
C ALA A 95 2.34 -4.30 -25.57
N GLY A 96 2.68 -3.70 -24.44
CA GLY A 96 1.97 -2.57 -23.86
C GLY A 96 2.27 -2.39 -22.39
N THR A 97 1.76 -1.30 -21.82
CA THR A 97 1.75 -1.05 -20.39
C THR A 97 0.54 -1.75 -19.77
N TYR A 98 0.72 -2.35 -18.60
CA TYR A 98 -0.30 -3.06 -17.82
C TYR A 98 -0.41 -2.45 -16.42
N VAL A 99 -1.58 -2.58 -15.82
CA VAL A 99 -1.80 -2.32 -14.38
C VAL A 99 -2.29 -3.59 -13.72
N VAL A 100 -1.68 -3.96 -12.60
CA VAL A 100 -2.16 -5.03 -11.73
C VAL A 100 -2.56 -4.41 -10.41
N GLY A 101 -3.70 -4.82 -9.86
CA GLY A 101 -4.19 -4.33 -8.58
C GLY A 101 -4.72 -5.44 -7.69
N VAL A 102 -4.62 -5.22 -6.39
CA VAL A 102 -5.25 -6.03 -5.34
C VAL A 102 -5.92 -5.09 -4.34
N SER A 103 -7.17 -5.40 -4.00
CA SER A 103 -7.93 -4.73 -2.93
C SER A 103 -8.30 -5.76 -1.86
N THR A 104 -8.14 -5.42 -0.59
CA THR A 104 -8.45 -6.33 0.52
C THR A 104 -9.74 -5.98 1.24
N ALA A 105 -10.42 -7.00 1.78
CA ALA A 105 -11.47 -6.85 2.77
C ALA A 105 -10.95 -6.09 4.00
N ALA A 106 -11.85 -5.33 4.62
CA ALA A 106 -11.56 -4.62 5.86
C ALA A 106 -11.25 -5.61 7.01
N ARG A 107 -10.40 -5.18 7.93
CA ARG A 107 -10.15 -5.85 9.20
C ARG A 107 -10.22 -4.85 10.35
N MET A 108 -10.59 -5.37 11.51
CA MET A 108 -10.59 -4.63 12.76
C MET A 108 -9.28 -4.87 13.50
N ILE A 109 -8.77 -3.82 14.12
CA ILE A 109 -7.67 -3.89 15.09
C ILE A 109 -7.97 -2.94 16.25
N GLU A 110 -7.82 -3.45 17.46
CA GLU A 110 -7.89 -2.66 18.69
C GLU A 110 -6.47 -2.38 19.17
N LEU A 111 -6.19 -1.12 19.49
CA LEU A 111 -4.87 -0.65 19.86
C LEU A 111 -4.95 0.15 21.16
N SER A 112 -3.98 -0.09 22.05
CA SER A 112 -3.84 0.77 23.22
C SER A 112 -3.54 2.20 22.80
N ALA A 113 -3.89 3.18 23.63
CA ALA A 113 -3.64 4.59 23.37
C ALA A 113 -2.19 4.86 22.96
N LYS A 114 -1.25 4.21 23.66
CA LYS A 114 0.19 4.32 23.37
C LYS A 114 0.52 3.74 22.00
N ASP A 115 0.08 2.51 21.71
CA ASP A 115 0.42 1.83 20.46
C ASP A 115 -0.19 2.54 19.26
N PHE A 116 -1.42 3.04 19.38
CA PHE A 116 -2.07 3.81 18.32
C PHE A 116 -1.33 5.12 18.06
N ASN A 117 -0.98 5.89 19.09
CA ASN A 117 -0.21 7.14 18.91
C ASN A 117 1.18 6.88 18.30
N ASP A 118 1.85 5.79 18.70
CA ASP A 118 3.14 5.38 18.14
C ASP A 118 3.00 4.98 16.66
N TYR A 119 1.94 4.22 16.31
CA TYR A 119 1.58 3.88 14.93
C TYR A 119 1.35 5.12 14.07
N LEU A 120 0.49 6.05 14.51
CA LEU A 120 0.20 7.28 13.76
C LEU A 120 1.47 8.10 13.51
N LYS A 121 2.37 8.16 14.49
CA LYS A 121 3.66 8.83 14.35
C LYS A 121 4.57 8.11 13.37
N HIS A 122 4.72 6.80 13.52
CA HIS A 122 5.64 5.98 12.75
C HIS A 122 5.27 5.92 11.26
N ASP A 123 3.98 5.72 10.95
CA ASP A 123 3.53 5.54 9.58
C ASP A 123 3.17 6.86 8.87
N GLY A 124 3.27 7.98 9.58
CA GLY A 124 3.13 9.32 9.03
C GLY A 124 1.71 9.86 9.01
N VAL A 125 0.80 9.27 9.79
CA VAL A 125 -0.60 9.71 9.95
C VAL A 125 -0.71 10.85 10.97
N LEU A 126 0.12 11.88 10.78
CA LEU A 126 0.34 12.94 11.77
C LEU A 126 -0.88 13.84 11.97
N ASP A 127 -1.73 13.99 10.94
CA ASP A 127 -2.95 14.80 11.05
C ASP A 127 -3.93 14.22 12.09
N ILE A 128 -4.09 12.90 12.12
CA ILE A 128 -4.92 12.22 13.11
C ILE A 128 -4.29 12.32 14.51
N LEU A 129 -2.97 12.20 14.60
CA LEU A 129 -2.27 12.37 15.88
C LEU A 129 -2.46 13.79 16.44
N ASP A 130 -2.43 14.81 15.58
CA ASP A 130 -2.68 16.19 15.97
C ASP A 130 -4.15 16.44 16.33
N GLN A 131 -5.11 15.82 15.62
CA GLN A 131 -6.52 15.85 15.99
C GLN A 131 -6.75 15.27 17.40
N ARG A 132 -6.18 14.10 17.70
CA ARG A 132 -6.25 13.47 19.03
C ARG A 132 -5.65 14.35 20.12
N ARG A 133 -4.56 15.07 19.84
CA ARG A 133 -3.98 16.07 20.76
C ARG A 133 -4.97 17.18 21.07
N LEU A 134 -5.57 17.77 20.03
CA LEU A 134 -6.52 18.88 20.18
C LEU A 134 -7.79 18.46 20.94
N LYS A 135 -8.21 17.21 20.80
CA LYS A 135 -9.37 16.63 21.50
C LYS A 135 -9.06 16.04 22.88
N ASN A 136 -7.80 16.00 23.30
CA ASN A 136 -7.33 15.34 24.53
C ASN A 136 -7.62 13.82 24.56
N GLU A 137 -7.51 13.15 23.42
CA GLU A 137 -7.76 11.71 23.24
C GLU A 137 -6.49 10.86 23.30
N LEU A 138 -5.32 11.47 23.54
CA LEU A 138 -4.04 10.74 23.57
C LEU A 138 -3.95 9.61 24.60
N THR A 139 -4.82 9.60 25.61
CA THR A 139 -4.88 8.54 26.63
C THR A 139 -6.03 7.56 26.40
N GLN A 140 -6.75 7.68 25.29
CA GLN A 140 -7.86 6.78 24.93
C GLN A 140 -7.35 5.72 23.96
N ASP A 141 -7.80 4.49 24.14
CA ASP A 141 -7.54 3.42 23.17
C ASP A 141 -8.25 3.74 21.84
N ALA A 142 -7.95 2.98 20.79
CA ALA A 142 -8.56 3.20 19.48
C ALA A 142 -8.82 1.87 18.77
N THR A 143 -9.97 1.80 18.12
CA THR A 143 -10.34 0.71 17.21
C THR A 143 -10.29 1.20 15.78
N GLU A 144 -9.51 0.53 14.95
CA GLU A 144 -9.31 0.87 13.54
C GLU A 144 -9.89 -0.23 12.64
N ARG A 145 -10.74 0.19 11.70
CA ARG A 145 -11.14 -0.59 10.53
C ARG A 145 -10.20 -0.25 9.37
N TYR A 146 -9.38 -1.19 8.94
CA TYR A 146 -8.39 -0.94 7.86
C TYR A 146 -8.54 -1.85 6.65
N SER A 147 -8.30 -1.29 5.46
CA SER A 147 -8.20 -2.01 4.18
C SER A 147 -6.99 -1.52 3.37
N LYS A 148 -6.47 -2.37 2.48
CA LYS A 148 -5.29 -2.08 1.65
C LYS A 148 -5.59 -2.26 0.17
N HIS A 149 -5.12 -1.31 -0.63
CA HIS A 149 -5.42 -1.18 -2.05
C HIS A 149 -4.13 -0.89 -2.83
N VAL A 150 -3.60 -1.88 -3.50
CA VAL A 150 -2.24 -1.81 -4.05
C VAL A 150 -2.27 -1.97 -5.55
N LYS A 151 -1.37 -1.25 -6.24
CA LYS A 151 -1.21 -1.34 -7.69
C LYS A 151 0.26 -1.48 -8.06
N ALA A 152 0.51 -2.19 -9.15
CA ALA A 152 1.78 -2.21 -9.87
C ALA A 152 1.52 -1.83 -11.33
N ILE A 153 2.40 -1.01 -11.90
CA ILE A 153 2.41 -0.73 -13.34
C ILE A 153 3.57 -1.52 -13.92
N ILE A 154 3.33 -2.26 -15.01
CA ILE A 154 4.28 -3.19 -15.63
C ILE A 154 4.40 -2.86 -17.11
N GLN A 155 5.62 -2.86 -17.65
CA GLN A 155 5.87 -2.67 -19.08
C GLN A 155 6.15 -4.02 -19.75
N VAL A 156 5.33 -4.41 -20.73
CA VAL A 156 5.52 -5.61 -21.54
C VAL A 156 5.97 -5.22 -22.93
N GLY A 157 7.17 -5.60 -23.34
CA GLY A 157 7.75 -5.15 -24.61
C GLY A 157 8.01 -3.63 -24.66
N GLN A 158 8.22 -3.09 -25.85
CA GLN A 158 8.67 -1.69 -26.04
C GLN A 158 7.54 -0.69 -26.34
N LYS A 159 6.31 -1.16 -26.54
CA LYS A 159 5.16 -0.29 -26.81
C LYS A 159 4.61 0.25 -25.50
N HIS A 160 4.60 1.55 -25.30
CA HIS A 160 3.90 2.18 -24.18
C HIS A 160 2.41 2.36 -24.53
N SER A 161 1.53 2.14 -23.56
CA SER A 161 0.07 2.28 -23.76
C SER A 161 -0.60 2.94 -22.55
N GLY A 162 -1.87 3.34 -22.71
CA GLY A 162 -2.57 4.16 -21.72
C GLY A 162 -3.11 3.41 -20.49
N ALA A 163 -2.83 2.11 -20.31
CA ALA A 163 -3.42 1.33 -19.22
C ALA A 163 -2.96 1.79 -17.83
N PHE A 164 -1.78 2.43 -17.72
CA PHE A 164 -1.22 2.96 -16.46
C PHE A 164 -2.20 3.85 -15.68
N SER A 165 -3.13 4.51 -16.36
CA SER A 165 -4.13 5.41 -15.77
C SER A 165 -5.47 4.73 -15.48
N ALA A 166 -5.52 3.39 -15.49
CA ALA A 166 -6.75 2.66 -15.23
C ALA A 166 -7.23 2.85 -13.78
N ARG A 167 -8.50 3.25 -13.65
CA ARG A 167 -9.25 3.24 -12.40
C ARG A 167 -9.76 1.82 -12.19
N LEU A 168 -9.41 1.21 -11.06
CA LEU A 168 -9.89 -0.12 -10.66
C LEU A 168 -11.09 -0.02 -9.71
N GLU A 169 -11.49 1.21 -9.38
CA GLU A 169 -12.61 1.54 -8.49
C GLU A 169 -12.37 1.05 -7.06
N TYR A 170 -11.10 0.98 -6.64
CA TYR A 170 -10.78 0.70 -5.24
C TYR A 170 -11.12 1.90 -4.35
N PRO A 171 -11.42 1.67 -3.06
CA PRO A 171 -11.66 2.74 -2.10
C PRO A 171 -10.56 3.80 -2.09
N ALA A 172 -9.29 3.42 -2.07
CA ALA A 172 -8.17 4.34 -2.22
C ALA A 172 -7.33 3.98 -3.46
N GLU A 173 -7.05 4.95 -4.33
CA GLU A 173 -6.28 4.74 -5.55
C GLU A 173 -5.23 5.82 -5.80
N LEU A 174 -4.00 5.37 -6.08
CA LEU A 174 -2.95 6.16 -6.69
C LEU A 174 -2.92 5.92 -8.20
N ILE A 175 -2.96 6.99 -8.99
CA ILE A 175 -3.05 6.93 -10.46
C ILE A 175 -2.04 7.92 -11.06
N PRO A 176 -1.03 7.47 -11.82
CA PRO A 176 -0.17 8.39 -12.55
C PRO A 176 -0.92 9.16 -13.63
N LEU A 177 -0.54 10.43 -13.80
CA LEU A 177 -1.08 11.29 -14.86
C LEU A 177 -0.31 11.15 -16.19
N GLN A 178 0.86 10.51 -16.15
CA GLN A 178 1.68 10.15 -17.29
C GLN A 178 2.19 8.73 -17.13
N ASN A 179 2.56 8.08 -18.24
CA ASN A 179 3.15 6.76 -18.17
C ASN A 179 4.50 6.85 -17.45
N PRO A 180 4.73 6.15 -16.34
CA PRO A 180 6.01 6.21 -15.64
C PRO A 180 7.18 5.74 -16.51
N TYR A 181 6.93 4.95 -17.57
CA TYR A 181 7.95 4.48 -18.50
C TYR A 181 8.33 5.47 -19.60
N ASP A 182 7.58 6.56 -19.74
CA ASP A 182 8.01 7.71 -20.56
C ASP A 182 8.97 8.63 -19.80
N LEU A 183 9.14 8.41 -18.48
CA LEU A 183 9.97 9.23 -17.61
C LEU A 183 11.33 8.61 -17.32
N LYS A 184 12.29 9.47 -17.04
CA LYS A 184 13.66 9.13 -16.63
C LYS A 184 14.01 9.78 -15.30
N ARG A 185 15.13 9.34 -14.72
CA ARG A 185 15.75 10.02 -13.59
C ARG A 185 15.90 11.52 -13.86
N GLY A 186 15.47 12.34 -12.91
CA GLY A 186 15.49 13.80 -12.97
C GLY A 186 14.20 14.42 -13.52
N GLU A 187 13.29 13.64 -14.07
CA GLU A 187 11.98 14.12 -14.51
C GLU A 187 10.94 14.03 -13.39
N ASN A 188 9.83 14.76 -13.54
CA ASN A 188 8.77 14.79 -12.54
C ASN A 188 7.69 13.77 -12.86
N LEU A 189 7.31 12.98 -11.86
CA LEU A 189 6.10 12.18 -11.86
C LEU A 189 4.97 12.95 -11.17
N GLU A 190 3.78 12.91 -11.77
CA GLU A 190 2.55 13.43 -11.17
C GLU A 190 1.59 12.25 -10.93
N VAL A 191 1.07 12.17 -9.71
CA VAL A 191 0.15 11.11 -9.29
C VAL A 191 -1.07 11.72 -8.62
N LEU A 192 -2.23 11.31 -9.12
CA LEU A 192 -3.54 11.61 -8.56
C LEU A 192 -3.89 10.60 -7.48
N PHE A 193 -4.28 11.08 -6.32
CA PHE A 193 -4.92 10.28 -5.29
C PHE A 193 -6.44 10.44 -5.33
N LEU A 194 -7.15 9.31 -5.35
CA LEU A 194 -8.60 9.25 -5.24
C LEU A 194 -9.00 8.47 -3.98
N LYS A 195 -9.98 9.00 -3.23
CA LYS A 195 -10.79 8.26 -2.25
C LYS A 195 -12.21 8.15 -2.79
N ASP A 196 -12.71 6.93 -2.94
CA ASP A 196 -14.04 6.60 -3.49
C ASP A 196 -14.29 7.33 -4.83
N GLY A 197 -13.27 7.32 -5.69
CA GLY A 197 -13.31 7.96 -7.02
C GLY A 197 -13.17 9.49 -7.02
N LYS A 198 -13.02 10.15 -5.87
CA LYS A 198 -12.91 11.62 -5.73
C LYS A 198 -11.50 12.06 -5.38
N PRO A 199 -10.97 13.15 -5.99
CA PRO A 199 -9.67 13.69 -5.65
C PRO A 199 -9.65 14.22 -4.23
N ILE A 200 -8.60 13.91 -3.47
CA ILE A 200 -8.43 14.38 -2.09
C ILE A 200 -7.25 15.34 -2.02
N ALA A 201 -7.54 16.58 -1.66
CA ALA A 201 -6.54 17.60 -1.42
C ALA A 201 -5.87 17.44 -0.05
N ASN A 202 -4.66 17.99 0.08
CA ASN A 202 -3.89 18.03 1.32
C ASN A 202 -3.62 16.64 1.94
N GLN A 203 -3.70 15.54 1.19
CA GLN A 203 -3.37 14.20 1.66
C GLN A 203 -1.84 14.03 1.73
N PRO A 204 -1.27 13.63 2.89
CA PRO A 204 0.12 13.18 2.96
C PRO A 204 0.39 11.99 2.03
N ILE A 205 1.43 12.14 1.20
CA ILE A 205 1.93 11.12 0.27
C ILE A 205 3.43 10.97 0.47
N TYR A 206 3.87 9.73 0.43
CA TYR A 206 5.28 9.35 0.55
C TYR A 206 5.72 8.63 -0.72
N ALA A 207 6.92 8.93 -1.20
CA ALA A 207 7.52 8.24 -2.34
C ALA A 207 8.98 7.93 -2.06
N SER A 208 9.42 6.75 -2.50
CA SER A 208 10.77 6.25 -2.27
C SER A 208 11.13 5.17 -3.28
N TYR A 209 12.37 4.69 -3.21
CA TYR A 209 12.92 3.73 -4.16
C TYR A 209 13.80 2.70 -3.46
N LYS A 210 13.91 1.52 -4.07
CA LYS A 210 14.70 0.41 -3.55
C LYS A 210 16.14 0.84 -3.27
N GLY A 211 16.63 0.52 -2.07
CA GLY A 211 17.98 0.86 -1.64
C GLY A 211 18.16 2.30 -1.11
N PHE A 212 17.09 3.09 -1.05
CA PHE A 212 17.12 4.32 -0.28
C PHE A 212 17.13 3.99 1.22
N HIS A 213 18.16 4.46 1.92
CA HIS A 213 18.29 4.28 3.36
C HIS A 213 18.63 5.62 4.00
N ARG A 214 17.63 6.22 4.66
CA ARG A 214 17.82 7.35 5.56
C ARG A 214 17.05 7.09 6.85
N HIS A 215 17.60 7.58 7.96
CA HIS A 215 16.89 7.60 9.23
C HIS A 215 16.34 9.01 9.47
N ASP A 216 15.13 9.10 10.03
CA ASP A 216 14.64 10.37 10.57
C ASP A 216 15.31 10.69 11.93
N ASP A 217 15.03 11.87 12.48
CA ASP A 217 15.59 12.33 13.76
C ASP A 217 15.18 11.45 14.95
N ALA A 218 14.14 10.61 14.78
CA ALA A 218 13.67 9.64 15.76
C ALA A 218 14.23 8.22 15.52
N GLY A 219 15.12 8.04 14.54
CA GLY A 219 15.73 6.75 14.17
C GLY A 219 14.86 5.85 13.30
N GLY A 220 13.67 6.30 12.89
CA GLY A 220 12.74 5.60 12.01
C GLY A 220 13.19 5.61 10.54
N HIS A 221 12.60 4.75 9.71
CA HIS A 221 12.87 4.76 8.26
C HIS A 221 12.28 6.03 7.65
N ALA A 222 13.14 6.88 7.07
CA ALA A 222 12.69 8.05 6.34
C ALA A 222 12.50 7.70 4.87
N GLU A 223 11.39 8.16 4.32
CA GLU A 223 11.12 8.08 2.88
C GLU A 223 11.94 9.14 2.14
N ALA A 224 12.26 8.88 0.88
CA ALA A 224 13.02 9.83 0.07
C ALA A 224 12.27 11.15 -0.13
N ILE A 225 10.94 11.07 -0.20
CA ILE A 225 10.06 12.19 -0.52
C ILE A 225 8.81 12.11 0.36
N GLN A 226 8.48 13.23 0.98
CA GLN A 226 7.22 13.45 1.69
C GLN A 226 6.60 14.75 1.17
N LEU A 227 5.36 14.68 0.69
CA LEU A 227 4.62 15.83 0.19
C LEU A 227 3.13 15.69 0.48
N ARG A 228 2.34 16.69 0.08
CA ARG A 228 0.88 16.63 0.13
C ARG A 228 0.29 16.86 -1.25
N THR A 229 -0.87 16.26 -1.50
CA THR A 229 -1.64 16.53 -2.70
C THR A 229 -2.12 17.98 -2.75
N ASN A 230 -2.17 18.56 -3.93
CA ASN A 230 -2.76 19.89 -4.17
C ASN A 230 -4.30 19.84 -4.18
N GLU A 231 -4.94 20.98 -4.46
CA GLU A 231 -6.41 21.11 -4.53
C GLU A 231 -7.10 20.15 -5.50
N ASN A 232 -6.37 19.65 -6.51
CA ASN A 232 -6.87 18.68 -7.49
C ASN A 232 -6.57 17.22 -7.11
N GLY A 233 -6.05 16.97 -5.90
CA GLY A 233 -5.64 15.65 -5.44
C GLY A 233 -4.34 15.15 -6.06
N VAL A 234 -3.53 16.04 -6.65
CA VAL A 234 -2.29 15.66 -7.37
C VAL A 234 -1.06 15.95 -6.53
N ALA A 235 -0.17 14.97 -6.44
CA ALA A 235 1.17 15.08 -5.90
C ALA A 235 2.19 15.05 -7.04
N LYS A 236 3.18 15.95 -7.00
CA LYS A 236 4.25 16.07 -8.00
C LYS A 236 5.61 15.99 -7.34
N PHE A 237 6.47 15.11 -7.84
CA PHE A 237 7.82 14.95 -7.31
C PHE A 237 8.81 14.48 -8.38
N GLN A 238 10.10 14.74 -8.15
CA GLN A 238 11.17 14.37 -9.07
C GLN A 238 11.66 12.94 -8.80
N LEU A 239 11.86 12.16 -9.86
CA LEU A 239 12.45 10.82 -9.78
C LEU A 239 13.97 10.93 -9.59
N ALA A 240 14.43 10.90 -8.35
CA ALA A 240 15.83 11.14 -7.99
C ALA A 240 16.81 10.00 -8.40
N ALA A 241 16.30 8.83 -8.74
CA ALA A 241 17.05 7.60 -8.97
C ALA A 241 16.36 6.71 -10.02
N SER A 242 17.16 5.90 -10.71
CA SER A 242 16.66 4.75 -11.47
C SER A 242 16.41 3.56 -10.54
N GLY A 243 15.66 2.57 -10.99
CA GLY A 243 15.31 1.36 -10.24
C GLY A 243 13.84 1.31 -9.83
N GLN A 244 13.54 0.42 -8.88
CA GLN A 244 12.17 0.19 -8.42
C GLN A 244 11.71 1.30 -7.48
N TRP A 245 10.57 1.91 -7.79
CA TRP A 245 9.93 2.96 -7.02
C TRP A 245 8.64 2.45 -6.38
N TYR A 246 8.29 3.07 -5.26
CA TYR A 246 6.96 2.98 -4.70
C TYR A 246 6.47 4.34 -4.22
N ILE A 247 5.16 4.48 -4.22
CA ILE A 247 4.41 5.57 -3.61
C ILE A 247 3.46 4.94 -2.63
N ARG A 248 3.31 5.52 -1.44
CA ARG A 248 2.36 5.06 -0.43
C ARG A 248 1.64 6.22 0.24
N LEU A 249 0.45 5.91 0.75
CA LEU A 249 -0.31 6.76 1.66
C LEU A 249 -1.20 5.92 2.56
N ILE A 250 -1.61 6.54 3.66
CA ILE A 250 -2.68 6.06 4.52
C ILE A 250 -3.71 7.19 4.60
N HIS A 251 -4.90 6.93 4.09
CA HIS A 251 -6.03 7.84 4.24
C HIS A 251 -6.88 7.36 5.41
N MET A 252 -6.67 7.97 6.57
CA MET A 252 -7.40 7.66 7.80
C MET A 252 -8.37 8.78 8.15
N GLN A 253 -9.55 8.41 8.62
CA GLN A 253 -10.61 9.31 9.08
C GLN A 253 -11.28 8.72 10.31
N GLU A 254 -11.79 9.58 11.18
CA GLU A 254 -12.74 9.15 12.20
C GLU A 254 -14.04 8.70 11.54
N VAL A 255 -14.69 7.71 12.14
CA VAL A 255 -16.02 7.25 11.72
C VAL A 255 -16.99 7.33 12.89
N GLU A 256 -18.24 7.60 12.57
CA GLU A 256 -19.34 7.56 13.54
C GLU A 256 -20.05 6.21 13.38
N ASP A 257 -19.44 5.14 13.89
CA ASP A 257 -20.07 3.83 14.01
C ASP A 257 -19.76 3.13 15.34
N ASP A 258 -20.53 2.11 15.69
CA ASP A 258 -20.43 1.43 16.99
C ASP A 258 -19.25 0.44 17.07
N GLU A 259 -18.58 0.17 15.94
CA GLU A 259 -17.57 -0.89 15.83
C GLU A 259 -16.13 -0.34 15.73
N ALA A 260 -15.95 0.86 15.17
CA ALA A 260 -14.65 1.47 14.89
C ALA A 260 -14.63 2.94 15.29
N ASP A 261 -13.50 3.41 15.82
CA ASP A 261 -13.23 4.84 16.01
C ASP A 261 -12.68 5.46 14.72
N TYR A 262 -11.91 4.69 13.95
CA TYR A 262 -11.25 5.13 12.72
C TYR A 262 -11.45 4.15 11.57
N GLU A 263 -11.57 4.67 10.36
CA GLU A 263 -11.38 3.90 9.12
C GLU A 263 -10.11 4.36 8.41
N SER A 264 -9.27 3.40 8.00
CA SER A 264 -8.09 3.68 7.19
C SER A 264 -8.06 2.88 5.89
N ASN A 265 -7.73 3.58 4.82
CA ASN A 265 -7.52 3.01 3.50
C ASN A 265 -6.07 3.24 3.10
N TRP A 266 -5.31 2.16 3.05
CA TRP A 266 -3.91 2.18 2.66
C TRP A 266 -3.81 2.02 1.16
N ALA A 267 -2.96 2.81 0.51
CA ALA A 267 -2.73 2.65 -0.92
C ALA A 267 -1.25 2.68 -1.26
N THR A 268 -0.83 1.77 -2.15
CA THR A 268 0.52 1.78 -2.72
C THR A 268 0.48 1.65 -4.24
N LEU A 269 1.48 2.25 -4.89
CA LEU A 269 1.72 2.13 -6.31
C LEU A 269 3.20 1.85 -6.55
N THR A 270 3.52 0.78 -7.27
CA THR A 270 4.89 0.39 -7.60
C THR A 270 5.14 0.40 -9.11
N PHE A 271 6.37 0.75 -9.50
CA PHE A 271 6.84 0.76 -10.89
C PHE A 271 8.38 0.77 -10.91
N GLU A 272 8.99 0.76 -12.09
CA GLU A 272 10.43 0.84 -12.26
C GLU A 272 10.81 1.94 -13.25
N VAL A 273 11.89 2.67 -12.97
CA VAL A 273 12.42 3.77 -13.78
C VAL A 273 13.80 3.37 -14.30
N GLN A 274 14.07 3.64 -15.59
CA GLN A 274 15.40 3.43 -16.19
C GLN A 274 16.27 4.68 -16.11
#